data_AF-A0AAV0TFT2-F1
#
_entry.id   AF-A0AAV0TFT2-F1
#
_cell.length_a   1.000
_cell.length_b   1.000
_cell.length_c   1.000
_cell.angle_alpha   90.00
_cell.angle_beta   90.00
_cell.angle_gamma   90.00
#
_symmetry.space_group_name_H-M   'P 1'
#
loop_
_entity.id
_entity.type
_entity.pdbx_description
1 polymer ?
#
loop_
_entity_poly.entity_id
_entity_poly.type
_entity_poly.pdbx_seq_one_letter_code
_entity_poly.pdbx_strand_id
1 'polypeptide(L)'
;MDRYLVHSIFPPSNWMLQNYFLFTKLQLPTNVEIDAVEFLNGARFACDLAINTMYSNEFVNFANGVVSESAAAEKMQAGLSQTCYKAFLFAMQQTSKSGNRFSLKQLDINGVYLYGVNWERMSLAEMKQEEALEALTRSQRVELDQLEEKKKEGERDEDPNVSHETMPSVGSQTAKATLEDHTTMIERLHLDVLLETVEHLEVVSADLADQVLEKKSSAVWRFESLVTQPDNLDWRIVSVF
;
A
#
# COMPACT_ATOMS: atom_id res chain seq x y z
N MET A 1 27.39 2.35 -10.26
CA MET A 1 27.35 1.12 -9.44
C MET A 1 28.11 1.26 -8.13
N ASP A 2 29.37 1.70 -8.13
CA ASP A 2 30.20 1.78 -6.90
C ASP A 2 29.57 2.63 -5.79
N ARG A 3 28.99 3.78 -6.13
CA ARG A 3 28.20 4.60 -5.19
C ARG A 3 27.11 3.78 -4.49
N TYR A 4 26.40 2.92 -5.20
CA TYR A 4 25.28 2.15 -4.64
C TYR A 4 25.77 1.03 -3.71
N LEU A 5 26.97 0.50 -3.95
CA LEU A 5 27.60 -0.46 -3.04
C LEU A 5 28.05 0.23 -1.74
N VAL A 6 28.66 1.42 -1.85
CA VAL A 6 29.09 2.23 -0.69
C VAL A 6 27.92 2.62 0.20
N HIS A 7 26.78 2.95 -0.39
CA HIS A 7 25.56 3.30 0.34
C HIS A 7 24.69 2.10 0.72
N SER A 8 25.16 0.86 0.52
CA SER A 8 24.43 -0.37 0.86
C SER A 8 22.99 -0.38 0.31
N ILE A 9 22.81 0.07 -0.93
CA ILE A 9 21.50 0.20 -1.58
C ILE A 9 20.82 -1.15 -1.80
N PHE A 10 21.61 -2.22 -1.97
CA PHE A 10 21.09 -3.56 -2.19
C PHE A 10 21.21 -4.41 -0.93
N PRO A 11 20.30 -5.38 -0.71
CA PRO A 11 20.38 -6.29 0.41
C PRO A 11 21.74 -7.01 0.45
N PRO A 12 22.34 -7.20 1.64
CA PRO A 12 23.64 -7.87 1.77
C PRO A 12 23.60 -9.34 1.33
N SER A 13 22.42 -9.96 1.31
CA SER A 13 22.18 -11.32 0.83
C SER A 13 22.13 -11.44 -0.69
N ASN A 14 21.97 -10.34 -1.44
CA ASN A 14 21.81 -10.41 -2.89
C ASN A 14 23.13 -10.72 -3.60
N TRP A 15 23.02 -11.47 -4.70
CA TRP A 15 24.17 -11.73 -5.56
C TRP A 15 24.49 -10.51 -6.43
N MET A 16 25.77 -10.33 -6.77
CA MET A 16 26.24 -9.17 -7.55
C MET A 16 25.52 -9.01 -8.90
N LEU A 17 25.18 -10.12 -9.56
CA LEU A 17 24.39 -10.10 -10.81
C LEU A 17 22.96 -9.58 -10.59
N GLN A 18 22.32 -9.93 -9.48
CA GLN A 18 20.99 -9.40 -9.14
C GLN A 18 21.07 -7.89 -8.93
N ASN A 19 22.08 -7.42 -8.17
CA ASN A 19 22.29 -5.99 -7.94
C ASN A 19 22.55 -5.23 -9.25
N TYR A 20 23.31 -5.84 -10.17
CA TYR A 20 23.51 -5.27 -11.50
C TYR A 20 22.21 -5.21 -12.29
N PHE A 21 21.38 -6.26 -12.29
CA PHE A 21 20.08 -6.22 -12.95
C PHE A 21 19.17 -5.13 -12.39
N LEU A 22 19.07 -5.02 -11.06
CA LEU A 22 18.31 -3.94 -10.41
C LEU A 22 18.83 -2.56 -10.84
N PHE A 23 20.16 -2.37 -10.84
CA PHE A 23 20.78 -1.13 -11.32
C PHE A 23 20.41 -0.83 -12.77
N THR A 24 20.52 -1.81 -13.68
CA THR A 24 20.19 -1.60 -15.10
C THR A 24 18.72 -1.28 -15.32
N LYS A 25 17.81 -1.89 -14.55
CA LYS A 25 16.38 -1.62 -14.65
C LYS A 25 16.01 -0.21 -14.20
N LEU A 26 16.71 0.37 -13.23
CA LEU A 26 16.53 1.77 -12.83
C LEU A 26 16.87 2.77 -13.94
N GLN A 27 17.68 2.37 -14.93
CA GLN A 27 18.07 3.20 -16.06
C GLN A 27 17.12 3.08 -17.26
N LEU A 28 16.03 2.30 -17.14
CA LEU A 28 15.06 2.09 -18.22
C LEU A 28 14.12 3.27 -18.48
N PRO A 29 13.66 4.07 -17.48
CA PRO A 29 12.82 5.23 -17.75
C PRO A 29 13.48 6.18 -18.76
N THR A 30 12.71 6.67 -19.73
CA THR A 30 13.27 7.37 -20.90
C THR A 30 13.65 8.81 -20.58
N ASN A 31 12.86 9.50 -19.74
CA ASN A 31 12.98 10.95 -19.52
C ASN A 31 13.32 11.33 -18.08
N VAL A 32 13.45 10.34 -17.19
CA VAL A 32 13.60 10.56 -15.76
C VAL A 32 14.74 9.71 -15.23
N GLU A 33 15.70 10.36 -14.57
CA GLU A 33 16.76 9.66 -13.85
C GLU A 33 16.30 9.36 -12.41
N ILE A 34 16.41 8.10 -12.00
CA ILE A 34 16.06 7.67 -10.65
C ILE A 34 17.33 7.41 -9.86
N ASP A 35 17.65 8.29 -8.91
CA ASP A 35 18.71 8.05 -7.95
C ASP A 35 18.20 7.17 -6.80
N ALA A 36 18.61 5.89 -6.80
CA ALA A 36 18.22 4.95 -5.75
C ALA A 36 18.64 5.39 -4.34
N VAL A 37 19.74 6.14 -4.19
CA VAL A 37 20.18 6.62 -2.87
C VAL A 37 19.19 7.64 -2.32
N GLU A 38 18.80 8.60 -3.15
CA GLU A 38 17.82 9.63 -2.78
C GLU A 38 16.45 9.00 -2.55
N PHE A 39 16.02 8.13 -3.47
CA PHE A 39 14.76 7.41 -3.35
C PHE A 39 14.68 6.60 -2.05
N LEU A 40 15.70 5.81 -1.70
CA LEU A 40 15.66 5.00 -0.47
C LEU A 40 15.67 5.85 0.81
N ASN A 41 16.28 7.03 0.80
CA ASN A 41 16.17 7.98 1.92
C ASN A 41 14.73 8.49 2.07
N GLY A 42 14.07 8.83 0.96
CA GLY A 42 12.65 9.18 0.95
C GLY A 42 11.75 8.02 1.40
N ALA A 43 12.00 6.81 0.88
CA ALA A 43 11.27 5.61 1.25
C ALA A 43 11.41 5.28 2.74
N ARG A 44 12.61 5.45 3.32
CA ARG A 44 12.82 5.30 4.77
C ARG A 44 11.89 6.22 5.57
N PHE A 45 11.82 7.49 5.20
CA PHE A 45 10.96 8.46 5.87
C PHE A 45 9.47 8.13 5.68
N ALA A 46 9.07 7.74 4.46
CA ALA A 46 7.69 7.38 4.16
C ALA A 46 7.25 6.13 4.96
N CYS A 47 8.08 5.10 5.02
CA CYS A 47 7.79 3.89 5.82
C CYS A 47 7.76 4.18 7.32
N ASP A 48 8.70 4.98 7.84
CA ASP A 48 8.72 5.42 9.24
C ASP A 48 7.42 6.15 9.60
N LEU A 49 7.03 7.12 8.76
CA LEU A 49 5.78 7.87 8.92
C LEU A 49 4.57 6.94 8.88
N ALA A 50 4.48 6.04 7.90
CA ALA A 50 3.36 5.13 7.75
C ALA A 50 3.22 4.19 8.96
N ILE A 51 4.32 3.60 9.44
CA ILE A 51 4.31 2.69 10.60
C ILE A 51 3.94 3.45 11.88
N ASN A 52 4.56 4.60 12.16
CA ASN A 52 4.22 5.39 13.34
C ASN A 52 2.77 5.89 13.31
N THR A 53 2.29 6.30 12.14
CA THR A 53 0.90 6.75 11.97
C THR A 53 -0.07 5.60 12.20
N MET A 54 0.22 4.40 11.67
CA MET A 54 -0.59 3.20 11.86
C MET A 54 -0.77 2.85 13.34
N TYR A 55 0.27 2.99 14.16
CA TYR A 55 0.21 2.74 15.61
C TYR A 55 -0.23 3.95 16.44
N SER A 56 -0.53 5.10 15.81
CA SER A 56 -0.98 6.28 16.53
C SER A 56 -2.40 6.10 17.06
N ASN A 57 -2.67 6.62 18.25
CA ASN A 57 -4.02 6.57 18.82
C ASN A 57 -5.04 7.28 17.93
N GLU A 58 -4.65 8.37 17.26
CA GLU A 58 -5.53 9.12 16.36
C GLU A 58 -6.01 8.24 15.19
N PHE A 59 -5.07 7.60 14.50
CA PHE A 59 -5.41 6.73 13.38
C PHE A 59 -6.17 5.48 13.82
N VAL A 60 -5.79 4.86 14.94
CA VAL A 60 -6.49 3.69 15.49
C VAL A 60 -7.93 4.04 15.86
N ASN A 61 -8.17 5.21 16.47
CA ASN A 61 -9.52 5.66 16.80
C ASN A 61 -10.34 5.92 15.53
N PHE A 62 -9.74 6.51 14.50
CA PHE A 62 -10.39 6.71 13.20
C PHE A 62 -10.74 5.38 12.54
N ALA A 63 -9.79 4.45 12.46
CA ALA A 63 -9.97 3.14 11.84
C ALA A 63 -11.08 2.32 12.50
N ASN A 64 -11.27 2.47 13.81
CA ASN A 64 -12.32 1.81 14.59
C ASN A 64 -13.65 2.59 14.65
N GLY A 65 -13.77 3.71 13.95
CA GLY A 65 -15.01 4.50 13.89
C GLY A 65 -15.33 5.28 15.17
N VAL A 66 -14.35 5.45 16.08
CA VAL A 66 -14.50 6.28 17.29
C VAL A 66 -14.53 7.77 16.91
N VAL A 67 -13.77 8.15 15.88
CA VAL A 67 -13.78 9.49 15.29
C VAL A 67 -14.05 9.39 13.79
N SER A 68 -14.75 10.38 13.23
CA SER A 68 -15.12 10.42 11.82
C SER A 68 -14.07 11.08 10.92
N GLU A 69 -13.17 11.88 11.50
CA GLU A 69 -12.14 12.65 10.78
C GLU A 69 -10.81 12.56 11.54
N SER A 70 -9.70 12.52 10.79
CA SER A 70 -8.36 12.45 11.36
C SER A 70 -7.33 12.99 10.37
N ALA A 71 -6.48 13.92 10.83
CA ALA A 71 -5.38 14.44 10.03
C ALA A 71 -4.32 13.36 9.78
N ALA A 72 -4.14 12.43 10.72
CA ALA A 72 -3.30 11.24 10.53
C ALA A 72 -3.82 10.34 9.39
N ALA A 73 -5.14 10.13 9.34
CA ALA A 73 -5.80 9.35 8.28
C ALA A 73 -5.66 10.02 6.91
N GLU A 74 -5.89 11.33 6.82
CA GLU A 74 -5.72 12.10 5.58
C GLU A 74 -4.28 12.06 5.06
N LYS A 75 -3.30 12.27 5.93
CA LYS A 75 -1.87 12.21 5.58
C LYS A 75 -1.50 10.83 5.03
N MET A 76 -1.99 9.77 5.67
CA MET A 76 -1.71 8.41 5.21
C MET A 76 -2.44 8.09 3.91
N GLN A 77 -3.67 8.57 3.72
CA GLN A 77 -4.38 8.42 2.45
C GLN A 77 -3.68 9.13 1.28
N ALA A 78 -3.01 10.25 1.53
CA ALA A 78 -2.26 10.96 0.49
C ALA A 78 -1.00 10.21 0.03
N GLY A 79 -0.31 9.50 0.93
CA GLY A 79 0.93 8.77 0.62
C GLY A 79 0.73 7.31 0.16
N LEU A 80 -0.47 6.74 0.34
CA LEU A 80 -0.79 5.35 0.01
C LEU A 80 -1.76 5.28 -1.17
N SER A 81 -1.71 4.18 -1.92
CA SER A 81 -2.80 3.83 -2.81
C SER A 81 -4.07 3.55 -2.00
N GLN A 82 -5.23 3.76 -2.61
CA GLN A 82 -6.51 3.49 -1.95
C GLN A 82 -6.61 2.03 -1.45
N THR A 83 -6.05 1.08 -2.19
CA THR A 83 -6.05 -0.34 -1.83
C THR A 83 -5.14 -0.60 -0.63
N CYS A 84 -3.94 -0.03 -0.62
CA CYS A 84 -3.01 -0.16 0.50
C CYS A 84 -3.59 0.50 1.77
N TYR A 85 -4.14 1.70 1.63
CA TYR A 85 -4.78 2.42 2.72
C TYR A 85 -5.92 1.63 3.36
N LYS A 86 -6.80 1.01 2.55
CA LYS A 86 -7.86 0.14 3.05
C LYS A 86 -7.32 -1.11 3.76
N ALA A 87 -6.22 -1.69 3.27
CA ALA A 87 -5.59 -2.83 3.93
C ALA A 87 -5.06 -2.45 5.33
N PHE A 88 -4.51 -1.24 5.49
CA PHE A 88 -4.06 -0.72 6.78
C PHE A 88 -5.24 -0.51 7.75
N LEU A 89 -6.33 0.11 7.29
CA LEU A 89 -7.56 0.26 8.07
C LEU A 89 -8.08 -1.11 8.54
N PHE A 90 -8.15 -2.08 7.62
CA PHE A 90 -8.59 -3.43 7.93
C PHE A 90 -7.68 -4.09 8.99
N ALA A 91 -6.36 -3.98 8.86
CA ALA A 91 -5.42 -4.53 9.83
C ALA A 91 -5.64 -3.94 11.25
N MET A 92 -5.89 -2.63 11.35
CA MET A 92 -6.18 -1.98 12.63
C MET A 92 -7.52 -2.44 13.24
N GLN A 93 -8.55 -2.60 12.40
CA GLN A 93 -9.85 -3.13 12.84
C GLN A 93 -9.77 -4.58 13.31
N GLN A 94 -8.94 -5.42 12.68
CA GLN A 94 -8.74 -6.80 13.15
C GLN A 94 -8.01 -6.85 14.49
N THR A 95 -7.05 -5.94 14.68
CA THR A 95 -6.27 -5.85 15.91
C THR A 95 -7.16 -5.44 17.09
N SER A 96 -8.05 -4.46 16.91
CA SER A 96 -8.98 -4.03 17.97
C SER A 96 -9.99 -5.10 18.38
N LYS A 97 -10.48 -5.92 17.44
CA LYS A 97 -11.39 -7.05 17.73
C LYS A 97 -10.79 -8.08 18.67
N SER A 98 -9.47 -8.21 18.71
CA SER A 98 -8.78 -9.12 19.62
C SER A 98 -8.76 -8.67 21.08
N GLY A 99 -9.21 -7.42 21.37
CA GLY A 99 -9.16 -6.82 22.70
C GLY A 99 -7.77 -6.32 23.11
N ASN A 100 -6.75 -6.55 22.29
CA ASN A 100 -5.39 -6.07 22.53
C ASN A 100 -5.17 -4.71 21.88
N ARG A 101 -4.57 -3.78 22.64
CA ARG A 101 -4.12 -2.49 22.12
C ARG A 101 -2.60 -2.46 22.06
N PHE A 102 -2.06 -2.20 20.87
CA PHE A 102 -0.64 -2.05 20.64
C PHE A 102 -0.31 -0.57 20.50
N SER A 103 0.70 -0.10 21.23
CA SER A 103 1.25 1.24 21.06
C SER A 103 2.73 1.14 20.76
N LEU A 104 3.16 1.75 19.66
CA LEU A 104 4.56 1.81 19.29
C LEU A 104 5.29 2.85 20.15
N LYS A 105 6.29 2.41 20.91
CA LYS A 105 7.16 3.30 21.71
C LYS A 105 8.37 3.76 20.91
N GLN A 106 8.93 2.85 20.12
CA GLN A 106 10.14 3.09 19.34
C GLN A 106 10.14 2.20 18.10
N LEU A 107 10.59 2.76 16.99
CA LEU A 107 10.84 2.05 15.75
C LEU A 107 12.33 2.17 15.39
N ASP A 108 13.02 1.04 15.35
CA ASP A 108 14.39 0.99 14.87
C ASP A 108 14.38 0.46 13.44
N ILE A 109 14.80 1.28 12.48
CA ILE A 109 14.97 0.87 11.08
C ILE A 109 16.43 0.46 10.88
N ASN A 110 16.65 -0.85 10.79
CA ASN A 110 17.97 -1.46 10.68
C ASN A 110 18.46 -1.56 9.23
N GLY A 111 17.54 -1.65 8.28
CA GLY A 111 17.86 -1.82 6.86
C GLY A 111 16.77 -1.26 5.95
N VAL A 112 17.20 -0.60 4.88
CA VAL A 112 16.33 -0.09 3.81
C VAL A 112 17.05 -0.39 2.50
N TYR A 113 16.50 -1.31 1.71
CA TYR A 113 17.19 -1.80 0.53
C TYR A 113 16.27 -1.82 -0.68
N LEU A 114 16.83 -1.54 -1.85
CA LEU A 114 16.17 -1.78 -3.12
C LEU A 114 16.16 -3.28 -3.41
N TYR A 115 14.97 -3.86 -3.35
CA TYR A 115 14.74 -5.30 -3.49
C TYR A 115 14.25 -5.67 -4.89
N GLY A 116 13.47 -4.80 -5.53
CA GLY A 116 12.87 -5.04 -6.84
C GLY A 116 12.67 -3.76 -7.64
N VAL A 117 12.77 -3.90 -8.96
CA VAL A 117 12.51 -2.83 -9.93
C VAL A 117 11.68 -3.42 -11.06
N ASN A 118 10.51 -2.85 -11.30
CA ASN A 118 9.66 -3.18 -12.42
C ASN A 118 9.33 -1.91 -13.20
N TRP A 119 9.77 -1.85 -14.45
CA TRP A 119 9.46 -0.77 -15.36
C TRP A 119 8.54 -1.29 -16.44
N GLU A 120 7.47 -0.55 -16.67
CA GLU A 120 6.45 -0.88 -17.65
C GLU A 120 6.16 0.34 -18.51
N ARG A 121 6.10 0.12 -19.82
CA ARG A 121 5.70 1.13 -20.79
C ARG A 121 4.43 0.68 -21.47
N MET A 122 3.36 1.47 -21.33
CA MET A 122 2.02 1.16 -21.82
C MET A 122 1.37 2.39 -22.44
N SER A 123 0.29 2.21 -23.17
CA SER A 123 -0.54 3.32 -23.63
C SER A 123 -1.38 3.89 -22.49
N LEU A 124 -1.75 5.16 -22.59
CA LEU A 124 -2.65 5.82 -21.64
C LEU A 124 -4.04 5.14 -21.63
N ALA A 125 -4.46 4.58 -22.76
CA ALA A 125 -5.69 3.79 -22.85
C ALA A 125 -5.63 2.51 -22.00
N GLU A 126 -4.51 1.78 -22.03
CA GLU A 126 -4.30 0.58 -21.21
C GLU A 126 -4.33 0.92 -19.72
N MET A 127 -3.66 2.00 -19.31
CA MET A 127 -3.69 2.47 -17.91
C MET A 127 -5.12 2.80 -17.45
N LYS A 128 -5.87 3.58 -18.23
CA LYS A 128 -7.28 3.91 -17.93
C LYS A 128 -8.14 2.65 -17.82
N GLN A 129 -7.84 1.63 -18.62
CA GLN A 129 -8.53 0.34 -18.56
C GLN A 129 -8.18 -0.42 -17.28
N GLU A 130 -6.91 -0.46 -16.86
CA GLU A 130 -6.49 -1.03 -15.58
C GLU A 130 -7.18 -0.35 -14.40
N GLU A 131 -7.15 1.00 -14.35
CA GLU A 131 -7.81 1.78 -13.31
C GLU A 131 -9.32 1.53 -13.25
N ALA A 132 -9.97 1.43 -14.42
CA ALA A 132 -11.40 1.11 -14.50
C ALA A 132 -11.70 -0.30 -13.99
N LEU A 133 -10.86 -1.29 -14.30
CA LEU A 133 -11.01 -2.66 -13.82
C LEU A 133 -10.81 -2.75 -12.30
N GLU A 134 -9.83 -2.01 -11.76
CA GLU A 134 -9.63 -1.91 -10.32
C GLU A 134 -10.81 -1.23 -9.61
N ALA A 135 -11.38 -0.18 -10.21
CA ALA A 135 -12.57 0.49 -9.69
C ALA A 135 -13.78 -0.46 -9.65
N LEU A 136 -13.97 -1.29 -10.69
CA LEU A 136 -15.01 -2.32 -10.73
C LEU A 136 -14.79 -3.41 -9.69
N THR A 137 -13.57 -3.91 -9.56
CA THR A 137 -13.21 -4.92 -8.55
C THR A 137 -13.46 -4.35 -7.14
N ARG A 138 -13.16 -3.07 -6.94
CA ARG A 138 -13.41 -2.35 -5.69
C ARG A 138 -14.91 -2.21 -5.40
N SER A 139 -15.74 -1.86 -6.38
CA SER A 139 -17.19 -1.73 -6.17
C SER A 139 -17.81 -3.08 -5.84
N GLN A 140 -17.44 -4.14 -6.56
CA GLN A 140 -17.89 -5.50 -6.30
C GLN A 140 -17.51 -5.97 -4.89
N ARG A 141 -16.29 -5.69 -4.44
CA ARG A 141 -15.86 -6.06 -3.08
C ARG A 141 -16.65 -5.33 -2.00
N VAL A 142 -16.96 -4.05 -2.19
CA VAL A 142 -17.83 -3.30 -1.26
C VAL A 142 -19.24 -3.88 -1.22
N GLU A 143 -19.81 -4.25 -2.36
CA GLU A 143 -21.12 -4.92 -2.42
C GLU A 143 -21.12 -6.27 -1.67
N LEU A 144 -20.06 -7.07 -1.85
CA LEU A 144 -19.85 -8.31 -1.11
C LEU A 144 -19.76 -8.09 0.40
N ASP A 145 -18.97 -7.11 0.85
CA ASP A 145 -18.83 -6.78 2.27
C ASP A 145 -20.19 -6.34 2.87
N GLN A 146 -20.97 -5.52 2.15
CA GLN A 146 -22.33 -5.11 2.57
C GLN A 146 -23.31 -6.28 2.64
N LEU A 147 -23.23 -7.24 1.70
CA LEU A 147 -24.05 -8.44 1.73
C LEU A 147 -23.69 -9.34 2.92
N GLU A 148 -22.41 -9.43 3.28
CA GLU A 148 -21.96 -10.17 4.47
C GLU A 148 -22.42 -9.50 5.77
N GLU A 149 -22.39 -8.18 5.85
CA GLU A 149 -22.91 -7.43 7.00
C GLU A 149 -24.43 -7.61 7.14
N LYS A 150 -25.18 -7.48 6.05
CA LYS A 150 -26.64 -7.74 6.05
C LYS A 150 -26.99 -9.17 6.44
N LYS A 151 -26.18 -10.17 6.05
CA LYS A 151 -26.38 -11.57 6.49
C LYS A 151 -26.14 -11.73 7.99
N LYS A 152 -25.14 -11.05 8.56
CA LYS A 152 -24.87 -11.07 10.01
C LYS A 152 -25.97 -10.34 10.81
N GLU A 153 -26.63 -9.35 10.21
CA GLU A 153 -27.78 -8.67 10.83
C GLU A 153 -29.09 -9.45 10.65
N GLY A 154 -29.26 -10.16 9.53
CA GLY A 154 -30.44 -10.97 9.20
C GLY A 154 -30.54 -12.32 9.93
N GLU A 155 -29.50 -12.78 10.64
CA GLU A 155 -29.60 -13.96 11.53
C GLU A 155 -30.39 -13.69 12.83
N ARG A 156 -31.07 -12.54 12.95
CA ARG A 156 -31.89 -12.20 14.12
C ARG A 156 -33.40 -12.17 13.94
N ASP A 157 -33.94 -12.45 12.75
CA ASP A 157 -35.38 -12.73 12.58
C ASP A 157 -35.59 -13.62 11.34
N GLU A 158 -36.16 -14.80 11.56
CA GLU A 158 -36.57 -15.74 10.50
C GLU A 158 -37.82 -15.21 9.77
N ASP A 159 -37.78 -15.12 8.43
CA ASP A 159 -38.94 -15.47 7.59
C ASP A 159 -38.47 -15.82 6.16
N PRO A 160 -38.87 -16.97 5.58
CA PRO A 160 -38.31 -17.45 4.31
C PRO A 160 -39.21 -17.03 3.15
N ASN A 161 -38.91 -15.91 2.51
CA ASN A 161 -39.37 -15.68 1.14
C ASN A 161 -38.43 -14.74 0.39
N VAL A 162 -37.57 -15.28 -0.47
CA VAL A 162 -36.77 -14.48 -1.40
C VAL A 162 -36.97 -15.00 -2.80
N SER A 163 -37.76 -14.23 -3.55
CA SER A 163 -37.87 -14.26 -5.00
C SER A 163 -36.50 -14.00 -5.64
N HIS A 164 -36.21 -14.75 -6.69
CA HIS A 164 -35.12 -14.53 -7.63
C HIS A 164 -35.18 -13.11 -8.19
N GLU A 165 -34.34 -12.21 -7.69
CA GLU A 165 -34.08 -10.93 -8.36
C GLU A 165 -32.87 -11.05 -9.29
N THR A 166 -33.14 -10.63 -10.51
CA THR A 166 -32.28 -10.72 -11.69
C THR A 166 -31.05 -9.84 -11.50
N MET A 167 -29.86 -10.42 -11.76
CA MET A 167 -28.60 -9.69 -11.87
C MET A 167 -28.76 -8.50 -12.83
N PRO A 168 -28.46 -7.25 -12.42
CA PRO A 168 -28.34 -6.18 -13.39
C PRO A 168 -27.12 -6.45 -14.26
N SER A 169 -27.38 -6.71 -15.55
CA SER A 169 -26.37 -6.63 -16.61
C SER A 169 -25.91 -5.18 -16.71
N VAL A 170 -24.80 -4.85 -16.04
CA VAL A 170 -24.20 -3.52 -16.14
C VAL A 170 -23.29 -3.50 -17.36
N GLY A 171 -23.86 -3.02 -18.46
CA GLY A 171 -23.13 -2.64 -19.65
C GLY A 171 -22.13 -1.52 -19.32
N SER A 172 -20.86 -1.81 -19.61
CA SER A 172 -19.81 -0.91 -20.07
C SER A 172 -20.11 0.60 -19.94
N GLN A 173 -19.76 1.19 -18.80
CA GLN A 173 -19.42 2.61 -18.71
C GLN A 173 -17.92 2.74 -18.44
N THR A 174 -17.11 2.17 -19.33
CA THR A 174 -15.73 2.64 -19.47
C THR A 174 -15.78 3.98 -20.19
N ALA A 175 -15.13 5.01 -19.64
CA ALA A 175 -14.84 6.22 -20.39
C ALA A 175 -14.14 5.78 -21.68
N LYS A 176 -14.79 5.99 -22.82
CA LYS A 176 -14.34 5.44 -24.10
C LYS A 176 -12.98 6.07 -24.41
N ALA A 177 -11.92 5.28 -24.36
CA ALA A 177 -10.56 5.74 -24.66
C ALA A 177 -10.56 6.45 -26.02
N THR A 178 -9.94 7.61 -26.07
CA THR A 178 -9.79 8.37 -27.30
C THR A 178 -8.68 7.77 -28.16
N LEU A 179 -8.64 8.09 -29.46
CA LEU A 179 -7.53 7.65 -30.31
C LEU A 179 -6.18 8.16 -29.79
N GLU A 180 -6.16 9.36 -29.22
CA GLU A 180 -4.98 9.98 -28.58
C GLU A 180 -4.50 9.19 -27.36
N ASP A 181 -5.40 8.59 -26.59
CA ASP A 181 -5.05 7.74 -25.45
C ASP A 181 -4.31 6.45 -25.89
N HIS A 182 -4.63 5.93 -27.07
CA HIS A 182 -3.95 4.74 -27.61
C HIS A 182 -2.56 5.05 -28.17
N THR A 183 -2.28 6.30 -28.54
CA THR A 183 -0.97 6.70 -29.06
C THR A 183 -0.06 7.32 -28.00
N THR A 184 -0.64 7.85 -26.92
CA THR A 184 0.11 8.42 -25.81
C THR A 184 0.72 7.31 -24.97
N MET A 185 2.05 7.20 -24.97
CA MET A 185 2.76 6.23 -24.15
C MET A 185 3.12 6.83 -22.80
N ILE A 186 2.91 6.05 -21.75
CA ILE A 186 3.31 6.35 -20.39
C ILE A 186 4.30 5.30 -19.88
N GLU A 187 5.08 5.70 -18.88
CA GLU A 187 6.03 4.82 -18.20
C GLU A 187 5.69 4.78 -16.72
N ARG A 188 5.49 3.58 -16.19
CA ARG A 188 5.22 3.30 -14.79
C ARG A 188 6.42 2.58 -14.19
N LEU A 189 6.83 3.00 -13.00
CA LEU A 189 7.93 2.38 -12.28
C LEU A 189 7.44 1.89 -10.91
N HIS A 190 7.65 0.61 -10.63
CA HIS A 190 7.53 0.04 -9.30
C HIS A 190 8.91 -0.20 -8.70
N LEU A 191 9.09 0.29 -7.48
CA LEU A 191 10.28 0.04 -6.68
C LEU A 191 9.87 -0.71 -5.41
N ASP A 192 10.39 -1.92 -5.26
CA ASP A 192 10.19 -2.73 -4.06
C ASP A 192 11.31 -2.45 -3.08
N VAL A 193 10.94 -2.01 -1.88
CA VAL A 193 11.86 -1.66 -0.79
C VAL A 193 11.75 -2.70 0.30
N LEU A 194 12.82 -3.44 0.54
CA LEU A 194 12.94 -4.30 1.70
C LEU A 194 13.25 -3.43 2.92
N LEU A 195 12.33 -3.45 3.89
CA LEU A 195 12.46 -2.72 5.14
C LEU A 195 12.65 -3.71 6.29
N GLU A 196 13.78 -3.60 6.98
CA GLU A 196 14.09 -4.37 8.18
C GLU A 196 13.95 -3.48 9.42
N THR A 197 13.06 -3.86 10.34
CA THR A 197 12.76 -3.06 11.53
C THR A 197 12.72 -3.89 12.81
N VAL A 198 12.90 -3.21 13.93
CA VAL A 198 12.52 -3.67 15.26
C VAL A 198 11.48 -2.70 15.80
N GLU A 199 10.27 -3.20 16.02
CA GLU A 199 9.15 -2.47 16.61
C GLU A 199 9.14 -2.75 18.12
N HIS A 200 9.24 -1.70 18.94
CA HIS A 200 9.09 -1.79 20.40
C HIS A 200 7.67 -1.43 20.78
N LEU A 201 6.85 -2.44 21.06
CA LEU A 201 5.42 -2.32 21.27
C LEU A 201 5.09 -2.44 22.75
N GLU A 202 4.27 -1.52 23.26
CA GLU A 202 3.55 -1.70 24.51
C GLU A 202 2.21 -2.36 24.21
N VAL A 203 1.95 -3.50 24.84
CA VAL A 203 0.71 -4.26 24.69
C VAL A 203 -0.11 -4.07 25.96
N VAL A 204 -1.29 -3.47 25.80
CA VAL A 204 -2.30 -3.36 26.85
C VAL A 204 -3.39 -4.38 26.56
N SER A 205 -3.50 -5.39 27.43
CA SER A 205 -4.54 -6.42 27.38
C SER A 205 -5.37 -6.37 28.65
N ALA A 206 -6.67 -6.64 28.57
CA ALA A 206 -7.57 -6.56 29.73
C ALA A 206 -7.20 -7.54 30.87
N ASP A 207 -6.52 -8.64 30.54
CA ASP A 207 -6.28 -9.78 31.44
C ASP A 207 -4.81 -9.96 31.87
N LEU A 208 -3.89 -9.13 31.37
CA LEU A 208 -2.45 -9.24 31.64
C LEU A 208 -1.86 -7.87 31.99
N ALA A 209 -0.84 -7.88 32.85
CA ALA A 209 -0.05 -6.67 33.11
C ALA A 209 0.58 -6.16 31.81
N ASP A 210 0.73 -4.84 31.69
CA ASP A 210 1.36 -4.17 30.55
C ASP A 210 2.70 -4.84 30.23
N GLN A 211 2.86 -5.26 28.97
CA GLN A 211 4.06 -5.92 28.49
C GLN A 211 4.70 -5.10 27.38
N VAL A 212 6.03 -5.04 27.41
CA VAL A 212 6.83 -4.52 26.31
C VAL A 212 7.28 -5.70 25.46
N LEU A 213 6.94 -5.65 24.18
CA LEU A 213 7.26 -6.65 23.16
C LEU A 213 8.20 -6.04 22.13
N GLU A 214 9.35 -6.68 21.92
CA GLU A 214 10.18 -6.43 20.74
C GLU A 214 9.74 -7.34 19.60
N LYS A 215 9.33 -6.73 18.49
CA LYS A 215 8.92 -7.44 17.28
C LYS A 215 9.90 -7.11 16.16
N LYS A 216 10.67 -8.11 15.75
CA LYS A 216 11.49 -8.02 14.53
C LYS A 216 10.60 -8.22 13.32
N SER A 217 10.67 -7.30 12.36
CA SER A 217 9.84 -7.33 11.17
C SER A 217 10.69 -7.09 9.93
N SER A 218 10.40 -7.85 8.88
CA SER A 218 10.99 -7.70 7.56
C SER A 218 9.85 -7.74 6.56
N ALA A 219 9.63 -6.64 5.86
CA ALA A 219 8.51 -6.49 4.93
C ALA A 219 8.97 -5.80 3.64
N VAL A 220 8.32 -6.13 2.53
CA VAL A 220 8.59 -5.49 1.23
C VAL A 220 7.51 -4.46 0.95
N TRP A 221 7.92 -3.20 0.84
CA TRP A 221 7.05 -2.07 0.54
C TRP A 221 7.19 -1.70 -0.93
N ARG A 222 6.10 -1.79 -1.68
CA ARG A 222 6.09 -1.40 -3.10
C ARG A 222 5.70 0.06 -3.24
N PHE A 223 6.57 0.82 -3.89
CA PHE A 223 6.32 2.18 -4.31
C PHE A 223 6.00 2.21 -5.80
N GLU A 224 5.10 3.10 -6.21
CA GLU A 224 4.73 3.34 -7.59
C GLU A 224 4.81 4.82 -7.91
N SER A 225 5.28 5.16 -9.12
CA SER A 225 5.14 6.47 -9.71
C SER A 225 5.04 6.35 -11.23
N LEU A 226 4.40 7.33 -11.86
CA LEU A 226 4.58 7.60 -13.28
C LEU A 226 5.93 8.30 -13.47
N VAL A 227 6.71 7.83 -14.45
CA VAL A 227 8.07 8.31 -14.75
C VAL A 227 8.21 8.76 -16.20
N THR A 228 7.09 9.00 -16.88
CA THR A 228 7.06 9.49 -18.26
C THR A 228 7.70 10.87 -18.41
N GLN A 229 7.52 11.74 -17.40
CA GLN A 229 8.04 13.10 -17.34
C GLN A 229 8.47 13.42 -15.90
N PRO A 230 9.48 14.26 -15.67
CA PRO A 230 9.95 14.60 -14.32
C PRO A 230 8.87 15.21 -13.43
N ASP A 231 8.00 16.04 -13.99
CA ASP A 231 6.91 16.72 -13.26
C ASP A 231 5.80 15.76 -12.79
N ASN A 232 5.78 14.53 -13.32
CA ASN A 232 4.78 13.52 -12.98
C ASN A 232 5.21 12.61 -11.82
N LEU A 233 6.40 12.85 -11.25
CA LEU A 233 6.92 12.06 -10.13
C LEU A 233 6.08 12.29 -8.87
N ASP A 234 5.28 11.29 -8.53
CA ASP A 234 4.47 11.25 -7.31
C ASP A 234 4.50 9.82 -6.75
N TRP A 235 5.44 9.57 -5.83
CA TRP A 235 5.65 8.26 -5.25
C TRP A 235 4.58 7.92 -4.22
N ARG A 236 3.90 6.79 -4.43
CA ARG A 236 2.91 6.27 -3.48
C ARG A 236 3.21 4.84 -3.08
N ILE A 237 2.88 4.48 -1.85
CA ILE A 237 2.96 3.10 -1.37
C ILE A 237 1.73 2.35 -1.85
N VAL A 238 1.91 1.36 -2.73
CA VAL A 238 0.79 0.64 -3.37
C VAL A 238 0.49 -0.71 -2.73
N SER A 239 1.48 -1.34 -2.07
CA SER A 239 1.31 -2.61 -1.35
C SER A 239 2.44 -2.87 -0.35
N VAL A 240 2.16 -3.71 0.64
CA VAL A 240 3.15 -4.23 1.60
C VAL A 240 2.99 -5.75 1.64
N PHE A 241 4.10 -6.49 1.53
CA PHE A 241 4.16 -7.96 1.51
C PHE A 241 4.95 -8.51 2.69
#